data_AF-A0A839XSQ6-F1
#
_entry.id   AF-A0A839XSQ6-F1
#
_cell.length_a   1.000
_cell.length_b   1.000
_cell.length_c   1.000
_cell.angle_alpha   90.00
_cell.angle_beta   90.00
_cell.angle_gamma   90.00
#
_symmetry.space_group_name_H-M   'P 1'
#
loop_
_entity.id
_entity.type
_entity.pdbx_description
1 polymer ?
#
loop_
_entity_poly.entity_id
_entity_poly.type
_entity_poly.pdbx_seq_one_letter_code
_entity_poly.pdbx_strand_id
1 'polypeptide(L)'
;MSIDRTDALVAAIFVVVTGVTVGVVFDVWHLVYYAIPSLVTVFMLMGSLNRRDEWKPGATARIVSFGAVLTMLFVVSNATLHSSGVIGGLPASTAVFVYVIWPLTSVVGPLLFAWVYHTWLRHDVDDAEAHSATQ
;
A
#
# COMPACT_ATOMS: atom_id res chain seq x y z
N MET A 1 21.35 9.73 17.01
CA MET A 1 19.87 9.72 16.95
C MET A 1 19.50 8.44 16.21
N SER A 2 18.83 7.51 16.89
CA SER A 2 18.27 6.32 16.22
C SER A 2 17.14 6.80 15.33
N ILE A 3 17.10 6.40 14.06
CA ILE A 3 15.93 6.64 13.20
C ILE A 3 14.92 5.56 13.56
N ASP A 4 13.77 5.97 14.08
CA ASP A 4 12.68 5.03 14.36
C ASP A 4 12.02 4.58 13.05
N ARG A 5 11.36 3.41 13.04
CA ARG A 5 10.81 2.85 11.79
C ARG A 5 9.70 3.72 11.25
N THR A 6 8.93 4.34 12.13
CA THR A 6 7.94 5.37 11.76
C THR A 6 8.61 6.53 11.01
N ASP A 7 9.74 7.05 11.48
CA ASP A 7 10.49 8.12 10.80
C ASP A 7 10.98 7.67 9.42
N ALA A 8 11.46 6.43 9.30
CA ALA A 8 11.87 5.86 8.02
C ALA A 8 10.70 5.75 7.02
N LEU A 9 9.50 5.39 7.48
CA LEU A 9 8.30 5.33 6.64
C LEU A 9 7.83 6.73 6.23
N VAL A 10 7.86 7.71 7.14
CA VAL A 10 7.56 9.10 6.82
C VAL A 10 8.56 9.65 5.80
N ALA A 11 9.84 9.35 5.95
CA ALA A 11 10.86 9.67 4.96
C ALA A 11 10.57 9.00 3.60
N ALA A 12 10.09 7.75 3.59
CA ALA A 12 9.68 7.07 2.35
C ALA A 12 8.50 7.78 1.67
N ILE A 13 7.49 8.24 2.42
CA ILE A 13 6.39 9.06 1.88
C ILE A 13 6.96 10.35 1.28
N PHE A 14 7.85 11.03 2.00
CA PHE A 14 8.47 12.26 1.53
C PHE A 14 9.25 12.05 0.22
N VAL A 15 10.00 10.95 0.10
CA VAL A 15 10.70 10.56 -1.13
C VAL A 15 9.73 10.33 -2.28
N VAL A 16 8.64 9.58 -2.05
CA VAL A 16 7.61 9.32 -3.07
C VAL A 16 6.98 10.63 -3.54
N VAL A 17 6.51 11.48 -2.61
CA VAL A 17 5.87 12.75 -2.94
C VAL A 17 6.84 13.69 -3.66
N THR A 18 8.07 13.81 -3.18
CA THR A 18 9.10 14.64 -3.83
C THR A 18 9.40 14.14 -5.24
N GLY A 19 9.52 12.83 -5.43
CA GLY A 19 9.72 12.23 -6.75
C GLY A 19 8.58 12.53 -7.70
N VAL A 20 7.33 12.48 -7.22
CA VAL A 20 6.15 12.87 -8.01
C VAL A 20 6.17 14.35 -8.35
N THR A 21 6.47 15.23 -7.38
CA THR A 21 6.55 16.67 -7.59
C THR A 21 7.59 17.02 -8.66
N VAL A 22 8.80 16.46 -8.55
CA VAL A 22 9.85 16.61 -9.56
C VAL A 22 9.36 16.07 -10.91
N GLY A 23 8.73 14.90 -10.92
CA GLY A 23 8.15 14.31 -12.12
C GLY A 23 7.18 15.24 -12.86
N VAL A 24 6.22 15.81 -12.14
CA VAL A 24 5.24 16.74 -12.71
C VAL A 24 5.91 18.02 -13.25
N VAL A 25 6.94 18.54 -12.56
CA VAL A 25 7.71 19.70 -13.04
C VAL A 25 8.39 19.43 -14.38
N PHE A 26 8.78 18.18 -14.65
CA PHE A 26 9.42 17.75 -15.89
C PHE A 26 8.45 17.06 -16.89
N ASP A 27 7.13 17.25 -16.74
CA ASP A 27 6.09 16.67 -17.60
C ASP A 27 6.05 15.12 -17.63
N VAL A 28 6.51 14.50 -16.55
CA VAL A 28 6.51 13.05 -16.34
C VAL A 28 5.28 12.66 -15.51
N TRP A 29 4.09 12.86 -16.09
CA TRP A 29 2.81 12.73 -15.37
C TRP A 29 2.53 11.31 -14.82
N HIS A 30 3.07 10.27 -15.45
CA HIS A 30 2.87 8.88 -15.04
C HIS A 30 3.50 8.57 -13.66
N LEU A 31 4.38 9.42 -13.13
CA LEU A 31 4.89 9.27 -11.77
C LEU A 31 3.78 9.44 -10.71
N VAL A 32 2.81 10.33 -10.95
CA VAL A 32 1.62 10.47 -10.08
C VAL A 32 0.87 9.14 -9.99
N TYR A 33 0.76 8.45 -11.13
CA TYR A 33 0.07 7.18 -11.24
C TYR A 33 0.77 6.08 -10.44
N TYR A 34 2.10 5.99 -10.49
CA TYR A 34 2.90 5.02 -9.73
C TYR A 34 3.08 5.37 -8.24
N ALA A 35 2.76 6.59 -7.82
CA ALA A 35 2.75 6.98 -6.42
C ALA A 35 1.71 6.19 -5.61
N ILE A 36 0.57 5.88 -6.22
CA ILE A 36 -0.57 5.21 -5.58
C ILE A 36 -0.16 3.86 -4.95
N PRO A 37 0.35 2.86 -5.71
CA PRO A 37 0.73 1.59 -5.12
C PRO A 37 1.85 1.71 -4.07
N SER A 38 2.77 2.68 -4.28
CA SER A 38 3.86 2.97 -3.34
C SER A 38 3.32 3.46 -1.99
N LEU A 39 2.43 4.46 -2.01
CA LEU A 39 1.82 5.02 -0.81
C LEU A 39 0.92 4.00 -0.11
N VAL A 40 0.13 3.22 -0.85
CA VAL A 40 -0.69 2.13 -0.28
C VAL A 40 0.19 1.17 0.52
N THR A 41 1.34 0.77 -0.04
CA THR A 41 2.27 -0.15 0.63
C THR A 41 2.85 0.48 1.90
N VAL A 42 3.29 1.75 1.83
CA VAL A 42 3.85 2.45 2.98
C VAL A 42 2.81 2.65 4.08
N PHE A 43 1.57 3.01 3.74
CA PHE A 43 0.48 3.14 4.71
C PHE A 43 0.11 1.81 5.36
N MET A 44 0.09 0.71 4.60
CA MET A 44 -0.12 -0.62 5.17
C MET A 44 1.02 -1.02 6.11
N LEU A 45 2.27 -0.73 5.75
CA LEU A 45 3.42 -0.99 6.62
C LEU A 45 3.35 -0.17 7.91
N MET A 46 3.00 1.11 7.80
CA MET A 46 2.81 2.00 8.95
C MET A 46 1.68 1.51 9.85
N GLY A 47 0.54 1.12 9.28
CA GLY A 47 -0.58 0.55 10.04
C GLY A 47 -0.32 -0.84 10.61
N SER A 48 0.79 -1.49 10.25
CA SER A 48 1.18 -2.82 10.77
C SER A 48 2.21 -2.78 11.90
N LEU A 49 2.67 -1.59 12.29
CA LEU A 49 3.54 -1.41 13.44
C LEU A 49 2.77 -1.67 14.73
N ASN A 50 3.40 -2.41 15.65
CA ASN A 50 2.89 -2.60 17.00
C ASN A 50 3.26 -1.39 17.90
N ARG A 51 2.84 -1.40 19.16
CA ARG A 51 3.13 -0.32 20.12
C ARG A 51 4.62 -0.13 20.42
N ARG A 52 5.47 -1.10 20.07
CA ARG A 52 6.92 -1.09 20.26
C ARG A 52 7.69 -0.70 18.99
N ASP A 53 7.01 -0.20 17.96
CA ASP A 53 7.60 0.11 16.66
C ASP A 53 8.20 -1.13 15.97
N GLU A 54 7.57 -2.30 16.16
CA GLU A 54 7.98 -3.57 15.61
C GLU A 54 7.03 -4.10 14.53
N TRP A 55 7.59 -4.89 13.62
CA TRP A 55 6.87 -5.61 12.59
C TRP A 55 6.99 -7.12 12.79
N LYS A 56 5.91 -7.83 12.48
CA LYS A 56 5.95 -9.27 12.30
C LYS A 56 6.46 -9.60 10.89
N PRO A 57 7.60 -10.30 10.72
CA PRO A 57 8.21 -10.54 9.41
C PRO A 57 7.25 -11.16 8.38
N GLY A 58 6.38 -12.08 8.81
CA GLY A 58 5.37 -12.69 7.94
C GLY A 58 4.27 -11.72 7.47
N ALA A 59 3.91 -10.72 8.29
CA ALA A 59 2.98 -9.67 7.89
C ALA A 59 3.64 -8.70 6.90
N THR A 60 4.86 -8.26 7.21
CA THR A 60 5.66 -7.39 6.34
C THR A 60 5.85 -8.01 4.96
N ALA A 61 6.25 -9.28 4.89
CA ALA A 61 6.45 -9.98 3.62
C ALA A 61 5.18 -10.00 2.75
N ARG A 62 4.00 -10.21 3.36
CA ARG A 62 2.72 -10.20 2.66
C ARG A 62 2.32 -8.81 2.19
N ILE A 63 2.52 -7.77 3.01
CA ILE A 63 2.26 -6.37 2.65
C ILE A 63 3.15 -5.95 1.48
N VAL A 64 4.45 -6.25 1.55
CA VAL A 64 5.40 -5.95 0.46
C VAL A 64 5.03 -6.72 -0.81
N SER A 65 4.64 -7.99 -0.68
CA SER A 65 4.18 -8.79 -1.84
C SER A 65 2.91 -8.21 -2.46
N PHE A 66 1.94 -7.78 -1.65
CA PHE A 66 0.73 -7.10 -2.12
C PHE A 66 1.08 -5.81 -2.85
N GLY A 67 1.97 -4.98 -2.29
CA GLY A 67 2.47 -3.76 -2.92
C GLY A 67 3.16 -4.00 -4.26
N ALA A 68 4.00 -5.04 -4.34
CA ALA A 68 4.68 -5.44 -5.56
C ALA A 68 3.69 -5.90 -6.66
N VAL A 69 2.71 -6.72 -6.31
CA VAL A 69 1.64 -7.14 -7.22
C VAL A 69 0.83 -5.94 -7.70
N LEU A 70 0.46 -5.03 -6.79
CA LEU A 70 -0.30 -3.83 -7.14
C LEU A 70 0.50 -2.91 -8.08
N THR A 71 1.80 -2.73 -7.80
CA THR A 71 2.70 -1.97 -8.68
C THR A 71 2.79 -2.60 -10.07
N MET A 72 2.93 -3.92 -10.15
CA MET A 72 2.96 -4.65 -11.42
C MET A 72 1.65 -4.46 -12.21
N LEU A 73 0.49 -4.50 -11.55
CA LEU A 73 -0.80 -4.25 -12.21
C LEU A 73 -0.92 -2.82 -12.74
N PHE A 74 -0.39 -1.84 -12.01
CA PHE A 74 -0.30 -0.47 -12.50
C PHE A 74 0.60 -0.38 -13.73
N VAL A 75 1.76 -1.04 -13.73
CA VAL A 75 2.63 -1.11 -14.92
C VAL A 75 1.90 -1.73 -16.12
N VAL A 76 1.19 -2.84 -15.91
CA VAL A 76 0.40 -3.50 -16.96
C VAL A 76 -0.71 -2.57 -17.48
N SER A 77 -1.46 -1.91 -16.59
CA SER A 77 -2.53 -0.99 -16.97
C SER A 77 -2.01 0.23 -17.75
N ASN A 78 -0.86 0.79 -17.35
CA ASN A 78 -0.22 1.86 -18.10
C ASN A 78 0.25 1.39 -19.49
N ALA A 79 0.83 0.19 -19.58
CA ALA A 79 1.24 -0.38 -20.87
C ALA A 79 0.05 -0.60 -21.82
N THR A 80 -1.13 -0.96 -21.30
CA THR A 80 -2.33 -1.16 -22.12
C THR A 80 -3.04 0.14 -22.51
N LEU A 81 -2.69 1.30 -21.95
CA LEU A 81 -3.26 2.60 -22.36
C LEU A 81 -3.06 2.90 -23.84
N HIS A 82 -1.96 2.42 -24.42
CA HIS A 82 -1.62 2.66 -25.83
C HIS A 82 -2.20 1.60 -26.76
N SER A 83 -2.94 0.63 -26.23
CA SER A 83 -3.58 -0.43 -27.02
C SER A 83 -5.01 -0.05 -27.39
N SER A 84 -5.43 -0.40 -28.60
CA SER A 84 -6.84 -0.34 -29.03
C SER A 84 -7.64 -1.59 -28.60
N GLY A 85 -7.09 -2.38 -27.68
CA GLY A 85 -7.68 -3.63 -27.22
C GLY A 85 -8.92 -3.39 -26.35
N VAL A 86 -9.90 -4.28 -26.47
CA VAL A 86 -11.12 -4.26 -25.66
C VAL A 86 -11.21 -5.58 -24.89
N ILE A 87 -11.49 -5.50 -23.59
CA ILE A 87 -11.68 -6.65 -22.70
C ILE A 87 -13.02 -6.46 -21.99
N GLY A 88 -13.95 -7.40 -22.15
CA GLY A 88 -15.27 -7.33 -21.50
C GLY A 88 -16.12 -6.12 -21.91
N GLY A 89 -15.86 -5.53 -23.08
CA GLY A 89 -16.56 -4.33 -23.56
C GLY A 89 -15.93 -3.00 -23.11
N LEU A 90 -14.82 -3.04 -22.37
CA LEU A 90 -14.09 -1.85 -21.91
C LEU A 90 -12.71 -1.74 -22.59
N PRO A 91 -12.18 -0.52 -22.78
CA PRO A 91 -10.78 -0.34 -23.15
C PRO A 91 -9.86 -1.14 -22.20
N ALA A 92 -8.81 -1.76 -22.73
CA ALA A 92 -7.97 -2.70 -21.99
C ALA A 92 -7.41 -2.12 -20.67
N SER A 93 -7.01 -0.84 -20.65
CA SER A 93 -6.56 -0.15 -19.44
C SER A 93 -7.65 -0.06 -18.37
N THR A 94 -8.87 0.35 -18.77
CA THR A 94 -10.05 0.42 -17.91
C THR A 94 -10.45 -0.97 -17.40
N ALA A 95 -10.38 -1.98 -18.25
CA ALA A 95 -10.69 -3.36 -17.86
C ALA A 95 -9.74 -3.88 -16.79
N VAL A 96 -8.43 -3.62 -16.90
CA VAL A 96 -7.45 -3.99 -15.86
C VAL A 96 -7.79 -3.30 -14.54
N PHE A 97 -8.17 -2.03 -14.59
CA PHE A 97 -8.59 -1.30 -13.39
C PHE A 97 -9.84 -1.89 -12.73
N VAL A 98 -10.91 -2.05 -13.50
CA VAL A 98 -12.23 -2.43 -12.99
C VAL A 98 -12.26 -3.90 -12.60
N TYR A 99 -11.65 -4.79 -13.38
CA TYR A 99 -11.75 -6.23 -13.16
C TYR A 99 -10.64 -6.81 -12.30
N VAL A 100 -9.51 -6.12 -12.14
CA VAL A 100 -8.36 -6.67 -11.40
C VAL A 100 -7.92 -5.77 -10.26
N ILE A 101 -7.53 -4.52 -10.55
CA ILE A 101 -7.00 -3.61 -9.52
C ILE A 101 -8.07 -3.32 -8.47
N TRP A 102 -9.28 -2.96 -8.88
CA TRP A 102 -10.34 -2.58 -7.95
C TRP A 102 -10.73 -3.73 -6.99
N PRO A 103 -11.01 -4.97 -7.45
CA PRO A 103 -11.25 -6.10 -6.55
C PRO A 103 -10.06 -6.40 -5.64
N LEU A 104 -8.83 -6.32 -6.16
CA LEU A 104 -7.62 -6.52 -5.37
C LEU A 104 -7.53 -5.48 -4.23
N THR A 105 -7.76 -4.21 -4.52
CA THR A 105 -7.64 -3.15 -3.51
C THR A 105 -8.83 -3.07 -2.56
N SER A 106 -10.05 -3.38 -3.03
CA SER A 106 -11.28 -3.26 -2.23
C SER A 106 -11.59 -4.50 -1.39
N VAL A 107 -11.11 -5.67 -1.80
CA VAL A 107 -11.36 -6.94 -1.10
C VAL A 107 -10.08 -7.46 -0.46
N VAL A 108 -9.04 -7.71 -1.27
CA VAL A 108 -7.81 -8.36 -0.77
C VAL A 108 -7.04 -7.43 0.17
N GLY A 109 -6.99 -6.13 -0.12
CA GLY A 109 -6.34 -5.14 0.74
C GLY A 109 -6.90 -5.13 2.18
N PRO A 110 -8.22 -4.93 2.37
CA PRO A 110 -8.84 -4.99 3.69
C PRO A 110 -8.72 -6.36 4.36
N LEU A 111 -8.86 -7.47 3.62
CA LEU A 111 -8.69 -8.82 4.18
C LEU A 111 -7.27 -9.06 4.68
N LEU A 112 -6.26 -8.60 3.94
CA LEU A 112 -4.87 -8.64 4.37
C LEU A 112 -4.69 -7.85 5.68
N PHE A 113 -5.24 -6.63 5.75
CA PHE A 113 -5.14 -5.82 6.95
C PHE A 113 -5.88 -6.43 8.15
N ALA A 114 -7.08 -6.98 7.94
CA ALA A 114 -7.83 -7.70 8.97
C ALA A 114 -7.06 -8.91 9.51
N TRP A 115 -6.37 -9.65 8.62
CA TRP A 115 -5.50 -10.75 9.03
C TRP A 115 -4.29 -10.27 9.84
N VAL A 116 -3.64 -9.17 9.43
CA VAL A 116 -2.55 -8.55 10.21
C VAL A 116 -3.08 -8.13 11.58
N TYR A 117 -4.23 -7.47 11.63
CA TYR A 117 -4.85 -7.08 12.89
C TYR A 117 -5.07 -8.28 13.81
N HIS A 118 -5.74 -9.32 13.33
CA HIS A 118 -6.07 -10.49 14.15
C HIS A 118 -4.84 -11.27 14.62
N THR A 119 -3.79 -11.36 13.80
CA THR A 119 -2.61 -12.20 14.09
C THR A 119 -1.43 -11.46 14.70
N TRP A 120 -1.47 -10.13 14.68
CA TRP A 120 -0.37 -9.29 15.14
C TRP A 120 -0.83 -8.12 16.00
N LEU A 121 -1.85 -7.33 15.65
CA LEU A 121 -2.11 -6.09 16.39
C LEU A 121 -3.11 -6.23 17.54
N ARG A 122 -3.94 -7.27 17.54
CA ARG A 122 -5.02 -7.45 18.52
C ARG A 122 -4.52 -7.47 19.97
N HIS A 123 -3.39 -8.12 20.25
CA HIS A 123 -2.86 -8.23 21.60
C HIS A 123 -2.49 -6.87 22.21
N ASP A 124 -2.01 -5.92 21.40
CA ASP A 124 -1.68 -4.58 21.88
C ASP A 124 -2.92 -3.80 22.33
N VAL A 125 -4.06 -4.03 21.67
CA VAL A 125 -5.35 -3.41 22.01
C VAL A 125 -5.88 -4.00 23.30
N ASP A 126 -5.92 -5.34 23.39
CA ASP A 126 -6.38 -6.08 24.56
C ASP A 126 -5.55 -5.70 25.82
N ASP A 127 -4.23 -5.57 25.67
CA ASP A 127 -3.33 -5.15 26.75
C ASP A 127 -3.58 -3.70 27.20
N ALA A 128 -3.84 -2.78 26.25
CA ALA A 128 -4.12 -1.39 26.56
C ALA A 128 -5.45 -1.22 27.31
N GLU A 129 -6.49 -1.96 26.92
CA GLU A 129 -7.79 -1.96 27.59
C GLU A 129 -7.68 -2.47 29.05
N ALA A 130 -6.91 -3.53 29.28
CA ALA A 130 -6.70 -4.07 30.64
C ALA A 130 -6.03 -3.07 31.60
N HIS A 131 -5.09 -2.26 31.11
CA HIS A 131 -4.46 -1.20 31.90
C HIS A 131 -5.44 -0.07 32.24
N SER A 132 -6.36 0.27 31.34
CA SER A 132 -7.37 1.31 31.59
C SER A 132 -8.45 0.87 32.58
N ALA A 133 -8.73 -0.43 32.69
CA ALA A 133 -9.72 -0.98 33.62
C ALA A 133 -9.20 -1.14 35.07
N THR A 134 -7.89 -0.98 35.29
CA THR A 134 -7.23 -1.14 36.60
C THR A 134 -6.82 0.19 37.25
N GLN A 135 -7.06 1.33 36.58
CA GLN A 135 -6.95 2.69 37.11
C GLN A 135 -8.29 3.19 37.65
#